data_AF-A0A1V3JVG9-F1
#
_entry.id   AF-A0A1V3JVG9-F1
#
_cell.length_a   1.000
_cell.length_b   1.000
_cell.length_c   1.000
_cell.angle_alpha   90.00
_cell.angle_beta   90.00
_cell.angle_gamma   90.00
#
_symmetry.space_group_name_H-M   'P 1'
#
loop_
_entity.id
_entity.type
_entity.pdbx_description
1 polymer ?
#
loop_
_entity_poly.entity_id
_entity_poly.type
_entity_poly.pdbx_seq_one_letter_code
_entity_poly.pdbx_strand_id
1 'polypeptide(L)'
;MKVYLKNIKQTTSYLYTENQYFRFPPLVREFIAHWETLKSGGRAEGSIHWFTVTNSSNEGIGKGTYTTNEMFKLLGKQDVMPGVARAIKRQELELEY
;
A
#
# COMPACT_ATOMS: atom_id res chain seq x y z
N MET A 1 -9.49 12.73 6.61
CA MET A 1 -8.57 11.64 7.00
C MET A 1 -9.06 10.75 8.14
N LYS A 2 -9.62 11.30 9.23
CA LYS A 2 -10.06 10.50 10.41
C LYS A 2 -11.01 9.35 10.07
N VAL A 3 -11.92 9.54 9.10
CA VAL A 3 -12.88 8.51 8.66
C VAL A 3 -12.19 7.33 7.97
N TYR A 4 -11.20 7.56 7.10
CA TYR A 4 -10.44 6.48 6.44
C TYR A 4 -9.72 5.60 7.46
N LEU A 5 -9.03 6.21 8.43
CA LEU A 5 -8.32 5.48 9.48
C LEU A 5 -9.29 4.70 10.39
N LYS A 6 -10.45 5.29 10.70
CA LYS A 6 -11.49 4.62 11.48
C LYS A 6 -12.01 3.37 10.75
N ASN A 7 -12.32 3.49 9.46
CA ASN A 7 -12.87 2.38 8.67
C ASN A 7 -11.87 1.22 8.54
N ILE A 8 -10.58 1.52 8.37
CA ILE A 8 -9.52 0.50 8.37
C ILE A 8 -9.53 -0.31 9.68
N LYS A 9 -9.61 0.36 10.83
CA LYS A 9 -9.64 -0.29 12.17
C LYS A 9 -10.92 -1.07 12.47
N GLN A 10 -11.93 -0.98 11.61
CA GLN A 10 -13.20 -1.70 11.75
C GLN A 10 -13.36 -2.79 10.68
N THR A 11 -12.41 -2.90 9.75
CA THR A 11 -12.50 -3.86 8.65
C THR A 11 -12.28 -5.28 9.16
N THR A 12 -13.18 -6.19 8.79
CA THR A 12 -13.10 -7.61 9.17
C THR A 12 -12.88 -8.55 7.99
N SER A 13 -13.32 -8.17 6.78
CA SER A 13 -13.37 -9.10 5.64
C SER A 13 -12.64 -8.58 4.41
N TYR A 14 -13.02 -7.41 3.89
CA TYR A 14 -12.35 -6.83 2.73
C TYR A 14 -12.46 -5.31 2.69
N LEU A 15 -11.57 -4.70 1.89
CA LEU A 15 -11.54 -3.30 1.52
C LEU A 15 -11.67 -3.20 0.00
N TYR A 16 -12.49 -2.27 -0.47
CA TYR A 16 -12.57 -1.89 -1.87
C TYR A 16 -12.36 -0.39 -1.98
N THR A 17 -11.37 0.03 -2.77
CA THR A 17 -11.06 1.44 -2.97
C THR A 17 -10.89 1.75 -4.43
N GLU A 18 -11.71 2.66 -4.95
CA GLU A 18 -11.47 3.34 -6.23
C GLU A 18 -10.96 4.74 -5.94
N ASN A 19 -9.78 5.07 -6.43
CA ASN A 19 -9.25 6.42 -6.28
C ASN A 19 -8.30 6.76 -7.41
N GLN A 20 -8.23 8.03 -7.81
CA GLN A 20 -7.28 8.48 -8.83
C GLN A 20 -5.82 8.20 -8.43
N TYR A 21 -5.52 8.24 -7.13
CA TYR A 21 -4.18 8.02 -6.59
C TYR A 21 -4.18 7.09 -5.38
N PHE A 22 -3.38 6.03 -5.45
CA PHE A 22 -3.12 5.12 -4.32
C PHE A 22 -1.83 5.50 -3.58
N ARG A 23 -1.86 6.61 -2.83
CA ARG A 23 -0.64 7.30 -2.33
C ARG A 23 -0.73 7.75 -0.85
N PHE A 24 -1.20 6.89 0.05
CA PHE A 24 -1.31 7.25 1.47
C PHE A 24 -0.73 6.16 2.40
N PRO A 25 0.62 6.08 2.53
CA PRO A 25 1.31 5.04 3.31
C PRO A 25 0.81 4.85 4.75
N PRO A 26 0.44 5.91 5.50
CA PRO A 26 -0.15 5.74 6.83
C PRO A 26 -1.40 4.85 6.85
N LEU A 27 -2.18 4.80 5.77
CA LEU A 27 -3.35 3.93 5.67
C LEU A 27 -2.96 2.45 5.67
N VAL A 28 -1.92 2.10 4.92
CA VAL A 28 -1.42 0.72 4.84
C VAL A 28 -0.76 0.30 6.15
N ARG A 29 0.00 1.20 6.80
CA ARG A 29 0.60 0.90 8.11
C ARG A 29 -0.48 0.61 9.17
N GLU A 30 -1.54 1.40 9.19
CA GLU A 30 -2.68 1.19 10.10
C GLU A 30 -3.45 -0.09 9.77
N PHE A 31 -3.57 -0.45 8.48
CA PHE A 31 -4.14 -1.72 8.06
C PHE A 31 -3.33 -2.92 8.57
N ILE A 32 -2.01 -2.88 8.44
CA ILE A 32 -1.10 -3.93 8.94
C ILE A 32 -1.22 -4.04 10.46
N ALA A 33 -1.19 -2.92 11.20
CA ALA A 33 -1.34 -2.92 12.65
C ALA A 33 -2.69 -3.52 13.10
N HIS A 34 -3.77 -3.19 12.39
CA HIS A 34 -5.10 -3.75 12.64
C HIS A 34 -5.14 -5.27 12.40
N TRP A 35 -4.53 -5.73 11.30
CA TRP A 35 -4.41 -7.16 11.00
C TRP A 35 -3.63 -7.93 12.08
N GLU A 36 -2.50 -7.39 12.54
CA GLU A 36 -1.72 -8.01 13.62
C GLU A 36 -2.51 -8.07 14.94
N THR A 37 -3.30 -7.03 15.24
CA THR A 37 -4.21 -7.03 16.40
C THR A 37 -5.23 -8.16 16.30
N LEU A 38 -5.89 -8.31 15.14
CA LEU A 38 -6.87 -9.39 14.93
C LEU A 38 -6.24 -10.78 15.05
N LYS A 39 -5.04 -11.00 14.50
CA LYS A 39 -4.31 -12.26 14.64
C LYS A 39 -3.98 -12.56 16.10
N SER A 40 -3.45 -11.57 16.83
CA SER A 40 -3.16 -11.73 18.27
C SER A 40 -4.41 -12.01 19.11
N GLY A 41 -5.57 -11.52 18.66
CA GLY A 41 -6.87 -11.72 19.29
C GLY A 41 -7.53 -13.08 19.02
N GLY A 42 -6.82 -14.02 18.41
CA GLY A 42 -7.32 -15.39 18.19
C GLY A 42 -8.17 -15.57 16.94
N ARG A 43 -8.05 -14.68 15.94
CA ARG A 43 -8.69 -14.90 14.63
C ARG A 43 -8.21 -16.23 14.02
N ALA A 44 -9.12 -17.20 13.95
CA ALA A 44 -8.83 -18.57 13.53
C ALA A 44 -8.53 -18.69 12.03
N GLU A 45 -9.30 -18.03 11.15
CA GLU A 45 -9.12 -18.08 9.70
C GLU A 45 -9.48 -16.76 8.99
N GLY A 46 -8.95 -16.61 7.76
CA GLY A 46 -9.33 -15.60 6.77
C GLY A 46 -8.46 -14.35 6.77
N SER A 47 -7.76 -14.12 5.66
CA SER A 47 -7.10 -12.84 5.35
C SER A 47 -8.13 -11.72 5.15
N ILE A 48 -7.71 -10.48 5.39
CA ILE A 48 -8.45 -9.32 4.90
C ILE A 48 -7.94 -9.00 3.50
N HIS A 49 -8.84 -9.01 2.51
CA HIS A 49 -8.49 -8.71 1.13
C HIS A 49 -8.64 -7.21 0.86
N TRP A 50 -7.68 -6.60 0.17
CA TRP A 50 -7.79 -5.20 -0.26
C TRP A 50 -7.71 -5.12 -1.77
N PHE A 51 -8.85 -4.79 -2.39
CA PHE A 51 -8.97 -4.53 -3.82
C PHE A 51 -8.85 -3.03 -4.07
N THR A 52 -7.89 -2.64 -4.91
CA THR A 52 -7.65 -1.23 -5.24
C THR A 52 -7.71 -1.02 -6.75
N VAL A 53 -8.53 -0.06 -7.17
CA VAL A 53 -8.61 0.42 -8.55
C VAL A 53 -8.07 1.83 -8.58
N THR A 54 -6.99 2.02 -9.34
CA THR A 54 -6.32 3.32 -9.50
C THR A 54 -5.97 3.52 -10.96
N ASN A 55 -5.93 4.78 -11.39
CA ASN A 55 -5.58 5.09 -12.77
C ASN A 55 -4.17 4.58 -13.10
N SER A 56 -4.03 3.95 -14.27
CA SER A 56 -2.76 3.55 -14.86
C SER A 56 -2.25 4.66 -15.78
N SER A 57 -1.85 5.80 -15.23
CA SER A 57 -1.25 6.86 -16.05
C SER A 57 0.25 6.59 -16.25
N ASN A 58 0.71 6.59 -17.51
CA ASN A 58 2.14 6.55 -17.88
C ASN A 58 2.88 7.86 -17.55
N GLU A 59 2.18 8.86 -17.00
CA GLU A 59 2.72 10.17 -16.67
C GLU A 59 3.65 10.09 -15.45
N GLY A 60 4.94 9.94 -15.74
CA GLY A 60 6.03 10.42 -14.91
C GLY A 60 6.53 9.44 -13.84
N ILE A 61 7.79 9.04 -13.98
CA ILE A 61 8.63 8.75 -12.82
C ILE A 61 8.76 10.07 -12.04
N GLY A 62 7.85 10.31 -11.09
CA GLY A 62 7.81 11.50 -10.25
C GLY A 62 7.39 11.14 -8.82
N LYS A 63 7.39 12.10 -7.88
CA LYS A 63 7.16 11.85 -6.43
C LYS A 63 5.96 10.95 -6.12
N GLY A 64 4.86 11.11 -6.86
CA GLY A 64 3.65 10.30 -6.64
C GLY A 64 3.82 8.81 -6.98
N THR A 65 4.70 8.50 -7.93
CA THR A 65 5.02 7.12 -8.35
C THR A 65 5.85 6.41 -7.28
N TYR A 66 6.72 7.13 -6.55
CA TYR A 66 7.43 6.61 -5.37
C TYR A 66 6.46 6.25 -4.24
N THR A 67 5.51 7.14 -3.92
CA THR A 67 4.52 6.88 -2.85
C THR A 67 3.60 5.70 -3.19
N THR A 68 3.26 5.54 -4.48
CA THR A 68 2.46 4.39 -4.94
C THR A 68 3.26 3.08 -4.83
N ASN A 69 4.53 3.09 -5.25
CA ASN A 69 5.43 1.95 -5.06
C ASN A 69 5.67 1.64 -3.57
N GLU A 70 5.76 2.65 -2.70
CA GLU A 70 5.87 2.45 -1.25
C GLU A 70 4.63 1.74 -0.68
N MET A 71 3.42 2.15 -1.08
CA MET A 71 2.17 1.48 -0.71
C MET A 71 2.18 0.00 -1.11
N PHE A 72 2.54 -0.30 -2.36
CA PHE A 72 2.62 -1.67 -2.84
C PHE A 72 3.73 -2.49 -2.17
N LYS A 73 4.88 -1.87 -1.86
CA LYS A 73 5.95 -2.51 -1.09
C LYS A 73 5.47 -2.92 0.31
N LEU A 74 4.75 -2.03 1.00
CA LEU A 74 4.18 -2.34 2.31
C LEU A 74 3.13 -3.48 2.26
N LEU A 75 2.38 -3.59 1.16
CA LEU A 75 1.40 -4.66 0.93
C LEU A 75 2.03 -5.96 0.39
N GLY A 76 3.35 -6.01 0.19
CA GLY A 76 4.03 -7.16 -0.41
C GLY A 76 3.71 -7.38 -1.90
N LYS A 77 3.28 -6.32 -2.60
CA LYS A 77 2.89 -6.32 -4.02
C LYS A 77 3.76 -5.42 -4.89
N GLN A 78 5.03 -5.23 -4.52
CA GLN A 78 5.95 -4.37 -5.27
C GLN A 78 6.18 -4.85 -6.72
N ASP A 79 5.94 -6.13 -6.98
CA ASP A 79 6.02 -6.78 -8.29
C ASP A 79 5.06 -6.20 -9.33
N VAL A 80 4.00 -5.49 -8.93
CA VAL A 80 3.07 -4.82 -9.86
C VAL A 80 3.66 -3.53 -10.46
N MET A 81 4.77 -3.01 -9.92
CA MET A 81 5.48 -1.83 -10.43
C MET A 81 7.00 -2.07 -10.59
N PRO A 82 7.43 -3.09 -11.38
CA PRO A 82 8.81 -3.53 -11.39
C PRO A 82 9.77 -2.50 -12.03
N GLY A 83 9.29 -1.70 -12.99
CA GLY A 83 10.07 -0.61 -13.59
C GLY A 83 10.43 0.48 -12.59
N VAL A 84 9.49 0.85 -11.73
CA VAL A 84 9.67 1.88 -10.70
C VAL A 84 10.56 1.36 -9.58
N ALA A 85 10.35 0.11 -9.14
CA ALA A 85 11.20 -0.53 -8.14
C ALA A 85 12.68 -0.57 -8.59
N ARG A 86 12.94 -0.89 -9.87
CA ARG A 86 14.30 -0.86 -10.43
C ARG A 86 14.88 0.56 -10.51
N ALA A 87 14.08 1.55 -10.91
CA ALA A 87 14.53 2.93 -10.99
C ALA A 87 14.92 3.49 -9.60
N ILE A 88 14.12 3.19 -8.57
CA ILE A 88 14.41 3.56 -7.18
C ILE A 88 15.72 2.92 -6.72
N LYS A 89 15.88 1.61 -6.92
CA LYS A 89 17.09 0.89 -6.50
C LYS A 89 18.35 1.41 -7.19
N ARG A 90 18.24 1.80 -8.47
CA ARG A 90 19.35 2.44 -9.20
C ARG A 90 19.72 3.78 -8.58
N GLN A 91 18.73 4.62 -8.29
CA GLN A 91 18.94 5.92 -7.68
C GLN A 91 19.55 5.79 -6.27
N GLU A 92 19.11 4.82 -5.46
CA GLU A 92 19.70 4.52 -4.14
C GLU A 92 21.19 4.18 -4.26
N LEU A 93 21.56 3.34 -5.25
CA LEU A 93 22.95 2.97 -5.50
C LEU A 93 23.81 4.14 -6.03
N GLU A 94 23.24 5.01 -6.87
CA GLU A 94 23.93 6.22 -7.37
C GLU A 94 24.19 7.26 -6.27
N LEU A 95 23.39 7.27 -5.20
CA LEU A 95 23.56 8.16 -4.04
C LEU A 95 24.56 7.62 -3.00
N GLU A 96 24.92 6.33 -3.08
CA GLU A 96 25.89 5.68 -2.20
C GLU A 96 27.35 5.86 -2.67
N TYR A 97 27.56 6.43 -3.87
CA TYR A 97 28.85 6.78 -4.47
C TYR A 97 29.07 8.29 -4.53
#